data_AF-A0A838IR82-F1
#
_entry.id   AF-A0A838IR82-F1
#
_cell.length_a   1.000
_cell.length_b   1.000
_cell.length_c   1.000
_cell.angle_alpha   90.00
_cell.angle_beta   90.00
_cell.angle_gamma   90.00
#
_symmetry.space_group_name_H-M   'P 1'
#
loop_
_entity.id
_entity.type
_entity.pdbx_description
1 polymer ?
#
loop_
_entity_poly.entity_id
_entity_poly.type
_entity_poly.pdbx_seq_one_letter_code
_entity_poly.pdbx_strand_id
1 'polypeptide(L)'
;MRLYFVMTLTLLALGCESPTAASDAAPSSATPAAAARASSPLADPQPAEAKARLWTPEGLDVQPRMQEFREQLPLELGFEPATTAWQPFGRDIPAALTSPQSSQARSPGELLVDLVKSIDQAGWLGQDAWEQTLRVLREGDDLAIGVVLTWGLRDDAVAGSDLRATMQRRDGHWFIVKLEQRFHCARAVTDNLCA
;
A
#
# COMPACT_ATOMS: atom_id res chain seq x y z
N MET A 1 41.55 24.29 21.70
CA MET A 1 41.00 25.54 21.12
C MET A 1 39.83 25.14 20.23
N ARG A 2 38.59 25.24 20.73
CA ARG A 2 37.37 24.77 20.04
C ARG A 2 36.67 25.97 19.41
N LEU A 3 36.58 26.01 18.08
CA LEU A 3 35.78 27.01 17.35
C LEU A 3 34.32 26.58 17.37
N TYR A 4 33.44 27.49 17.82
CA TYR A 4 31.99 27.37 17.69
C TYR A 4 31.56 28.11 16.42
N PHE A 5 30.87 27.42 15.52
CA PHE A 5 30.22 28.02 14.36
C PHE A 5 28.75 28.29 14.75
N VAL A 6 28.36 29.56 14.81
CA VAL A 6 26.98 30.00 15.01
C VAL A 6 26.40 30.31 13.64
N MET A 7 25.41 29.52 13.22
CA MET A 7 24.71 29.70 11.95
C MET A 7 23.37 30.38 12.22
N THR A 8 23.25 31.63 11.77
CA THR A 8 22.05 32.47 11.90
C THR A 8 21.06 32.11 10.79
N LEU A 9 19.85 31.67 11.16
CA LEU A 9 18.76 31.37 10.22
C LEU A 9 17.81 32.57 10.13
N THR A 10 17.68 33.16 8.95
CA THR A 10 16.76 34.27 8.66
C THR A 10 15.40 33.74 8.24
N LEU A 11 14.35 34.04 9.01
CA LEU A 11 12.95 33.76 8.67
C LEU A 11 12.41 34.87 7.76
N LEU A 12 11.97 34.52 6.56
CA LEU A 12 11.18 35.38 5.68
C LEU A 12 9.69 35.04 5.87
N ALA A 13 8.92 36.00 6.38
CA ALA A 13 7.47 35.94 6.50
C ALA A 13 6.83 36.25 5.14
N LEU A 14 6.00 35.34 4.63
CA LEU A 14 5.14 35.57 3.48
C LEU A 14 3.76 36.04 3.97
N GLY A 15 3.35 37.20 3.47
CA GLY A 15 2.11 37.88 3.82
C GLY A 15 0.85 37.19 3.30
N CYS A 16 -0.21 37.33 4.08
CA CYS A 16 -1.59 37.07 3.68
C CYS A 16 -2.10 38.23 2.83
N GLU A 17 -2.69 37.95 1.68
CA GLU A 17 -3.65 38.85 1.05
C GLU A 17 -4.79 38.04 0.43
N SER A 18 -6.01 38.37 0.85
CA SER A 18 -7.25 37.96 0.20
C SER A 18 -8.08 39.21 0.02
N PRO A 19 -8.68 39.41 -1.16
CA PRO A 19 -9.86 40.24 -1.25
C PRO A 19 -11.08 39.53 -1.86
N THR A 20 -12.18 39.84 -1.21
CA THR A 20 -13.61 39.58 -1.39
C THR A 20 -14.21 40.25 -2.62
N ALA A 21 -15.34 39.70 -3.11
CA ALA A 21 -16.55 40.34 -3.70
C ALA A 21 -17.03 39.60 -4.97
N ALA A 22 -18.12 38.84 -4.93
CA ALA A 22 -19.53 39.25 -5.01
C ALA A 22 -19.99 39.68 -6.42
N SER A 23 -21.04 39.02 -6.95
CA SER A 23 -22.25 39.65 -7.53
C SER A 23 -22.95 38.76 -8.58
N ASP A 24 -24.16 38.30 -8.21
CA ASP A 24 -25.41 38.17 -8.96
C ASP A 24 -25.46 37.83 -10.46
N ALA A 25 -26.18 36.75 -10.79
CA ALA A 25 -27.32 36.77 -11.72
C ALA A 25 -28.10 35.44 -11.70
N ALA A 26 -29.43 35.54 -11.70
CA ALA A 26 -30.41 34.47 -11.51
C ALA A 26 -30.88 33.81 -12.84
N PRO A 27 -32.04 33.12 -12.89
CA PRO A 27 -32.17 31.69 -13.12
C PRO A 27 -32.56 31.33 -14.57
N SER A 28 -32.21 30.13 -15.02
CA SER A 28 -32.77 29.54 -16.24
C SER A 28 -33.35 28.16 -15.94
N SER A 29 -34.68 28.11 -15.94
CA SER A 29 -35.50 26.92 -15.96
C SER A 29 -35.36 26.21 -17.32
N ALA A 30 -34.53 25.18 -17.36
CA ALA A 30 -34.56 24.18 -18.42
C ALA A 30 -34.97 22.83 -17.82
N THR A 31 -36.20 22.43 -18.12
CA THR A 31 -36.76 21.10 -17.89
C THR A 31 -35.86 20.03 -18.52
N PRO A 32 -35.27 19.08 -17.78
CA PRO A 32 -34.81 17.85 -18.38
C PRO A 32 -36.01 16.93 -18.59
N ALA A 33 -36.25 16.62 -19.87
CA ALA A 33 -37.14 15.56 -20.29
C ALA A 33 -36.85 14.28 -19.50
N ALA A 34 -37.93 13.61 -19.08
CA ALA A 34 -37.92 12.31 -18.45
C ALA A 34 -37.29 11.28 -19.40
N ALA A 35 -35.96 11.14 -19.33
CA ALA A 35 -35.27 9.95 -19.81
C ALA A 35 -35.55 8.86 -18.77
N ALA A 36 -36.35 7.88 -19.19
CA ALA A 36 -36.62 6.66 -18.45
C ALA A 36 -35.30 6.12 -17.88
N ARG A 37 -35.20 6.10 -16.54
CA ARG A 37 -34.18 5.32 -15.85
C ARG A 37 -34.45 3.88 -16.20
N ALA A 38 -33.77 3.37 -17.23
CA ALA A 38 -33.54 1.95 -17.36
C ALA A 38 -32.96 1.52 -16.01
N SER A 39 -33.74 0.75 -15.27
CA SER A 39 -33.31 0.12 -14.05
C SER A 39 -32.11 -0.72 -14.43
N SER A 40 -30.89 -0.24 -14.13
CA SER A 40 -29.74 -1.11 -14.11
C SER A 40 -30.15 -2.31 -13.26
N PRO A 41 -30.02 -3.56 -13.75
CA PRO A 41 -30.20 -4.69 -12.89
C PRO A 41 -29.26 -4.47 -11.72
N LEU A 42 -29.80 -4.45 -10.50
CA LEU A 42 -28.98 -4.41 -9.28
C LEU A 42 -27.89 -5.45 -9.50
N ALA A 43 -26.64 -4.99 -9.54
CA ALA A 43 -25.50 -5.88 -9.50
C ALA A 43 -25.75 -6.86 -8.35
N ASP A 44 -25.67 -8.15 -8.66
CA ASP A 44 -25.82 -9.20 -7.66
C ASP A 44 -25.01 -8.80 -6.42
N PRO A 45 -25.58 -8.88 -5.21
CA PRO A 45 -24.82 -8.59 -4.01
C PRO A 45 -23.61 -9.52 -4.01
N GLN A 46 -22.42 -9.00 -4.30
CA GLN A 46 -21.19 -9.75 -4.12
C GLN A 46 -21.22 -10.26 -2.67
N PRO A 47 -21.26 -11.58 -2.48
CA PRO A 47 -21.74 -12.14 -1.23
C PRO A 47 -20.77 -11.75 -0.13
N ALA A 48 -21.28 -11.49 1.06
CA ALA A 48 -20.48 -11.22 2.25
C ALA A 48 -19.34 -12.26 2.47
N GLU A 49 -19.47 -13.46 1.88
CA GLU A 49 -18.41 -14.49 1.77
C GLU A 49 -17.13 -14.02 1.07
N ALA A 50 -17.20 -13.24 -0.01
CA ALA A 50 -16.00 -12.73 -0.69
C ALA A 50 -15.22 -11.76 0.20
N LYS A 51 -15.93 -10.93 0.97
CA LYS A 51 -15.33 -10.04 1.98
C LYS A 51 -14.81 -10.80 3.20
N ALA A 52 -15.50 -11.85 3.64
CA ALA A 52 -15.06 -12.69 4.75
C ALA A 52 -13.74 -13.40 4.45
N ARG A 53 -13.49 -13.78 3.19
CA ARG A 53 -12.22 -14.40 2.76
C ARG A 53 -11.03 -13.46 2.97
N LEU A 54 -11.17 -12.15 2.80
CA LEU A 54 -10.05 -11.19 2.92
C LEU A 54 -9.43 -11.11 4.32
N TRP A 55 -10.16 -11.54 5.35
CA TRP A 55 -9.73 -11.52 6.75
C TRP A 55 -9.35 -12.90 7.28
N THR A 56 -9.01 -13.81 6.37
CA THR A 56 -8.38 -15.10 6.67
C THR A 56 -6.88 -15.02 6.41
N PRO A 57 -6.05 -15.91 6.97
CA PRO A 57 -4.64 -16.01 6.61
C PRO A 57 -4.42 -16.08 5.10
N GLU A 58 -5.27 -16.83 4.38
CA GLU A 58 -5.19 -17.01 2.94
C GLU A 58 -5.57 -15.73 2.17
N GLY A 59 -6.58 -14.99 2.65
CA GLY A 59 -7.02 -13.75 2.02
C GLY A 59 -6.10 -12.56 2.25
N LEU A 60 -5.32 -12.58 3.34
CA LEU A 60 -4.38 -11.52 3.68
C LEU A 60 -3.40 -11.29 2.52
N ASP A 61 -2.88 -12.37 1.96
CA ASP A 61 -1.89 -12.41 0.90
C ASP A 61 -2.51 -12.33 -0.52
N VAL A 62 -3.81 -12.04 -0.69
CA VAL A 62 -4.38 -11.92 -2.05
C VAL A 62 -4.05 -10.54 -2.64
N GLN A 63 -3.41 -10.53 -3.81
CA GLN A 63 -3.15 -9.34 -4.63
C GLN A 63 -4.20 -9.23 -5.76
N PRO A 64 -5.28 -8.43 -5.60
CA PRO A 64 -6.37 -8.37 -6.59
C PRO A 64 -5.89 -7.84 -7.94
N ARG A 65 -4.95 -6.90 -7.94
CA ARG A 65 -4.40 -6.30 -9.16
C ARG A 65 -3.71 -7.31 -10.08
N MET A 66 -3.16 -8.38 -9.51
CA MET A 66 -2.55 -9.44 -10.28
C MET A 66 -3.60 -10.31 -11.01
N GLN A 67 -4.81 -10.44 -10.46
CA GLN A 67 -5.90 -11.08 -11.18
C GLN A 67 -6.37 -10.20 -12.34
N GLU A 68 -6.67 -8.92 -12.05
CA GLU A 68 -7.10 -7.95 -13.06
C GLU A 68 -6.10 -7.83 -14.22
N PHE A 69 -4.80 -7.82 -13.91
CA PHE A 69 -3.73 -7.74 -14.91
C PHE A 69 -3.73 -8.94 -15.86
N ARG A 70 -3.91 -10.16 -15.35
CA ARG A 70 -3.99 -11.38 -16.19
C ARG A 70 -5.19 -11.36 -17.12
N GLU A 71 -6.34 -10.88 -16.63
CA GLU A 71 -7.57 -10.80 -17.41
C GLU A 71 -7.49 -9.77 -18.54
N GLN A 72 -6.64 -8.75 -18.40
CA GLN A 72 -6.43 -7.69 -19.39
C GLN A 72 -5.28 -7.99 -20.37
N LEU A 73 -4.48 -9.02 -20.12
CA LEU A 73 -3.30 -9.31 -20.92
C LEU A 73 -3.69 -9.89 -22.30
N PRO A 74 -3.22 -9.31 -23.42
CA PRO A 74 -3.42 -9.90 -24.73
C PRO A 74 -2.73 -11.28 -24.81
N LEU A 75 -3.49 -12.30 -25.24
CA LEU A 75 -3.01 -13.68 -25.33
C LEU A 75 -1.83 -13.83 -26.30
N GLU A 76 -1.71 -12.94 -27.28
CA GLU A 76 -0.69 -12.98 -28.33
C GLU A 76 0.72 -12.64 -27.82
N LEU A 77 0.86 -12.05 -26.63
CA LEU A 77 2.16 -11.68 -26.06
C LEU A 77 2.95 -12.87 -25.53
N GLY A 78 2.29 -14.01 -25.25
CA GLY A 78 2.92 -15.21 -24.71
C GLY A 78 3.55 -15.02 -23.32
N PHE A 79 3.13 -13.99 -22.57
CA PHE A 79 3.54 -13.80 -21.18
C PHE A 79 2.69 -14.69 -20.27
N GLU A 80 3.31 -15.17 -19.20
CA GLU A 80 2.71 -15.99 -18.15
C GLU A 80 2.91 -15.30 -16.78
N PRO A 81 2.13 -14.24 -16.48
CA PRO A 81 2.34 -13.44 -15.29
C PRO A 81 2.15 -14.24 -14.01
N ALA A 82 3.14 -14.20 -13.12
CA ALA A 82 3.19 -15.05 -11.94
C ALA A 82 3.70 -14.28 -10.71
N THR A 83 3.50 -14.88 -9.53
CA THR A 83 3.97 -14.35 -8.25
C THR A 83 5.09 -15.24 -7.74
N THR A 84 6.20 -14.64 -7.33
CA THR A 84 7.31 -15.36 -6.69
C THR A 84 6.91 -15.90 -5.32
N ALA A 85 7.61 -16.93 -4.85
CA ALA A 85 7.48 -17.40 -3.48
C ALA A 85 7.93 -16.32 -2.49
N TRP A 86 7.35 -16.33 -1.29
CA TRP A 86 7.84 -15.51 -0.18
C TRP A 86 9.29 -15.86 0.13
N GLN A 87 10.13 -14.83 0.21
CA GLN A 87 11.54 -14.93 0.58
C GLN A 87 11.83 -14.03 1.78
N PRO A 88 12.85 -14.32 2.60
CA PRO A 88 13.32 -13.38 3.62
C PRO A 88 13.61 -12.02 3.00
N PHE A 89 13.21 -10.96 3.68
CA PHE A 89 13.53 -9.61 3.21
C PHE A 89 15.04 -9.40 3.20
N GLY A 90 15.60 -9.12 2.02
CA GLY A 90 17.06 -9.11 1.80
C GLY A 90 17.80 -7.86 2.29
N ARG A 91 17.15 -6.97 3.03
CA ARG A 91 17.74 -5.72 3.55
C ARG A 91 17.61 -5.64 5.05
N ASP A 92 18.46 -4.81 5.65
CA ASP A 92 18.37 -4.46 7.05
C ASP A 92 17.08 -3.68 7.36
N ILE A 93 16.42 -4.06 8.45
CA ILE A 93 15.24 -3.37 8.98
C ILE A 93 15.70 -2.57 10.20
N PRO A 94 15.32 -1.28 10.33
CA PRO A 94 15.72 -0.48 11.47
C PRO A 94 15.36 -1.15 12.79
N ALA A 95 16.27 -1.10 13.77
CA ALA A 95 16.06 -1.67 15.10
C ALA A 95 14.80 -1.10 15.79
N ALA A 96 14.43 0.14 15.47
CA ALA A 96 13.19 0.78 15.90
C ALA A 96 11.91 -0.01 15.53
N LEU A 97 11.98 -0.96 14.59
CA LEU A 97 10.85 -1.79 14.18
C LEU A 97 10.99 -3.25 14.62
N THR A 98 12.20 -3.76 14.85
CA THR A 98 12.47 -5.19 15.08
C THR A 98 12.82 -5.54 16.52
N SER A 99 13.14 -4.56 17.36
CA SER A 99 13.49 -4.79 18.76
C SER A 99 12.38 -4.35 19.72
N PRO A 100 12.05 -5.17 20.73
CA PRO A 100 11.03 -4.82 21.72
C PRO A 100 11.46 -3.63 22.60
N GLN A 101 12.76 -3.36 22.76
CA GLN A 101 13.24 -2.25 23.59
C GLN A 101 13.18 -0.90 22.87
N SER A 102 13.21 -0.90 21.54
CA SER A 102 13.24 0.33 20.74
C SER A 102 11.93 0.62 20.02
N SER A 103 11.12 -0.40 19.75
CA SER A 103 9.82 -0.17 19.10
C SER A 103 8.87 0.62 19.98
N GLN A 104 8.24 1.63 19.37
CA GLN A 104 7.25 2.48 20.02
C GLN A 104 5.82 2.19 19.53
N ALA A 105 5.65 1.31 18.53
CA ALA A 105 4.35 1.03 17.93
C ALA A 105 3.39 0.39 18.94
N ARG A 106 2.21 0.98 19.13
CA ARG A 106 1.20 0.52 20.10
C ARG A 106 0.19 -0.43 19.48
N SER A 107 0.20 -0.53 18.15
CA SER A 107 -0.64 -1.46 17.38
C SER A 107 0.14 -2.05 16.20
N PRO A 108 -0.27 -3.24 15.71
CA PRO A 108 0.33 -3.82 14.51
C PRO A 108 0.13 -2.95 13.26
N GLY A 109 -0.98 -2.21 13.18
CA GLY A 109 -1.22 -1.28 12.07
C GLY A 109 -0.27 -0.08 12.07
N GLU A 110 0.00 0.50 13.24
CA GLU A 110 1.01 1.56 13.41
C GLU A 110 2.40 1.06 13.01
N LEU A 111 2.76 -0.16 13.42
CA LEU A 111 4.03 -0.79 13.06
C LEU A 111 4.18 -0.99 11.54
N LEU A 112 3.12 -1.38 10.83
CA LEU A 112 3.15 -1.49 9.36
C LEU A 112 3.31 -0.12 8.68
N VAL A 113 2.66 0.92 9.20
CA VAL A 113 2.83 2.28 8.66
C VAL A 113 4.27 2.76 8.83
N ASP A 114 4.89 2.49 9.98
CA ASP A 114 6.29 2.85 10.21
C ASP A 114 7.25 2.00 9.39
N LEU A 115 6.93 0.72 9.15
CA LEU A 115 7.64 -0.14 8.21
C LEU A 115 7.68 0.47 6.81
N VAL A 116 6.52 0.83 6.26
CA VAL A 116 6.41 1.46 4.93
C VAL A 116 7.27 2.71 4.83
N LYS A 117 7.19 3.60 5.83
CA LYS A 117 7.99 4.83 5.88
C LYS A 117 9.49 4.54 5.89
N SER A 118 9.91 3.47 6.56
CA SER A 118 11.33 3.15 6.75
C SER A 118 11.99 2.49 5.54
N ILE A 119 11.23 1.72 4.76
CA ILE A 119 11.79 0.88 3.68
C ILE A 119 11.92 1.63 2.35
N ASP A 120 11.35 2.84 2.25
CA ASP A 120 11.20 3.62 1.02
C ASP A 120 10.80 2.72 -0.16
N GLN A 121 9.70 1.98 0.01
CA GLN A 121 9.23 1.07 -1.05
C GLN A 121 8.87 1.82 -2.33
N ALA A 122 8.47 3.09 -2.23
CA ALA A 122 8.21 3.94 -3.38
C ALA A 122 9.49 4.15 -4.21
N GLY A 123 10.65 4.35 -3.58
CA GLY A 123 11.94 4.41 -4.27
C GLY A 123 12.25 3.19 -5.14
N TRP A 124 11.70 2.02 -4.81
CA TRP A 124 11.89 0.76 -5.56
C TRP A 124 10.93 0.54 -6.70
N LEU A 125 9.77 1.18 -6.72
CA LEU A 125 8.79 1.06 -7.82
C LEU A 125 8.82 2.28 -8.74
N GLY A 126 9.74 3.21 -8.51
CA GLY A 126 9.75 4.52 -9.17
C GLY A 126 8.65 5.44 -8.60
N GLN A 127 8.42 6.57 -9.25
CA GLN A 127 7.30 7.47 -8.89
C GLN A 127 5.92 6.86 -9.27
N ASP A 128 5.91 5.62 -9.80
CA ASP A 128 4.77 4.98 -10.45
C ASP A 128 4.12 3.88 -9.58
N ALA A 129 4.44 3.81 -8.28
CA ALA A 129 3.62 3.10 -7.31
C ALA A 129 2.29 3.85 -7.15
N TRP A 130 1.21 3.29 -7.68
CA TRP A 130 -0.10 3.95 -7.71
C TRP A 130 -1.09 3.38 -6.70
N GLU A 131 -0.82 2.20 -6.14
CA GLU A 131 -1.62 1.63 -5.06
C GLU A 131 -0.75 0.97 -3.98
N GLN A 132 -1.10 1.27 -2.72
CA GLN A 132 -0.56 0.58 -1.56
C GLN A 132 -1.69 0.24 -0.58
N THR A 133 -1.80 -1.04 -0.22
CA THR A 133 -2.82 -1.56 0.70
C THR A 133 -2.14 -2.20 1.90
N LEU A 134 -2.53 -1.77 3.11
CA LEU A 134 -2.09 -2.39 4.36
C LEU A 134 -3.21 -3.26 4.92
N ARG A 135 -2.88 -4.48 5.32
CA ARG A 135 -3.84 -5.37 5.99
C ARG A 135 -3.19 -5.98 7.22
N VAL A 136 -3.99 -6.18 8.26
CA VAL A 136 -3.54 -6.78 9.52
C VAL A 136 -4.53 -7.87 9.92
N LEU A 137 -4.00 -9.04 10.21
CA LEU A 137 -4.69 -10.14 10.87
C LEU A 137 -4.08 -10.32 12.27
N ARG A 138 -4.90 -10.24 13.31
CA ARG A 138 -4.46 -10.53 14.69
C ARG A 138 -4.71 -12.00 15.00
N GLU A 139 -3.70 -12.66 15.53
CA GLU A 139 -3.75 -14.05 16.00
C GLU A 139 -3.64 -14.06 17.53
N GLY A 140 -4.71 -13.64 18.19
CA GLY A 140 -4.73 -13.42 19.64
C GLY A 140 -4.16 -12.06 20.05
N ASP A 141 -3.70 -11.97 21.30
CA ASP A 141 -3.34 -10.69 21.90
C ASP A 141 -1.94 -10.20 21.57
N ASP A 142 -1.00 -11.14 21.39
CA ASP A 142 0.43 -10.86 21.29
C ASP A 142 1.06 -11.26 19.95
N LEU A 143 0.26 -11.71 18.99
CA LEU A 143 0.71 -12.09 17.65
C LEU A 143 -0.19 -11.45 16.58
N ALA A 144 0.43 -10.98 15.51
CA ALA A 144 -0.26 -10.47 14.34
C ALA A 144 0.56 -10.71 13.07
N ILE A 145 -0.13 -10.91 11.96
CA ILE A 145 0.45 -10.94 10.62
C ILE A 145 -0.03 -9.68 9.91
N GLY A 146 0.92 -8.94 9.37
CA GLY A 146 0.67 -7.72 8.61
C GLY A 146 1.19 -7.90 7.20
N VAL A 147 0.47 -7.37 6.22
CA VAL A 147 0.95 -7.30 4.84
C VAL A 147 0.88 -5.88 4.32
N VAL A 148 1.87 -5.54 3.52
CA VAL A 148 1.89 -4.34 2.69
C VAL A 148 1.86 -4.83 1.25
N LEU A 149 0.76 -4.58 0.56
CA LEU A 149 0.60 -4.91 -0.84
C LEU A 149 0.87 -3.66 -1.66
N THR A 150 1.83 -3.72 -2.57
CA THR A 150 2.19 -2.55 -3.38
C THR A 150 2.12 -2.90 -4.85
N TRP A 151 1.38 -2.10 -5.61
CA TRP A 151 1.19 -2.28 -7.04
C TRP A 151 1.68 -1.05 -7.81
N GLY A 152 2.47 -1.29 -8.86
CA GLY A 152 3.19 -0.25 -9.58
C GLY A 152 3.85 -0.80 -10.83
N LEU A 153 3.71 -0.11 -11.96
CA LEU A 153 4.32 -0.50 -13.22
C LEU A 153 5.68 0.19 -13.34
N ARG A 154 6.69 -0.36 -12.66
CA ARG A 154 8.05 0.20 -12.69
C ARG A 154 8.78 -0.16 -13.98
N ASP A 155 8.79 -1.44 -14.32
CA ASP A 155 9.33 -1.96 -15.57
C ASP A 155 8.40 -3.04 -16.14
N ASP A 156 8.75 -3.55 -17.30
CA ASP A 156 7.96 -4.53 -18.04
C ASP A 156 8.02 -5.95 -17.46
N ALA A 157 8.86 -6.21 -16.46
CA ALA A 157 9.03 -7.47 -15.76
C ALA A 157 8.37 -7.46 -14.37
N VAL A 158 8.37 -6.36 -13.61
CA VAL A 158 7.80 -6.28 -12.25
C VAL A 158 6.57 -5.35 -12.20
N ALA A 159 5.42 -5.93 -11.85
CA ALA A 159 4.13 -5.22 -11.71
C ALA A 159 3.79 -4.81 -10.27
N GLY A 160 4.49 -5.37 -9.28
CA GLY A 160 4.26 -5.06 -7.88
C GLY A 160 5.15 -5.86 -6.94
N SER A 161 5.08 -5.52 -5.66
CA SER A 161 5.77 -6.24 -4.60
C SER A 161 4.97 -6.20 -3.32
N ASP A 162 5.01 -7.28 -2.56
CA ASP A 162 4.37 -7.34 -1.27
C ASP A 162 5.41 -7.59 -0.17
N LEU A 163 5.12 -7.09 1.02
CA LEU A 163 5.80 -7.44 2.26
C LEU A 163 4.86 -8.17 3.19
N ARG A 164 5.38 -9.16 3.92
CA ARG A 164 4.67 -9.84 5.00
C ARG A 164 5.49 -9.77 6.27
N ALA A 165 4.93 -9.12 7.29
CA ALA A 165 5.52 -8.96 8.60
C ALA A 165 4.82 -9.87 9.62
N THR A 166 5.57 -10.75 10.28
CA THR A 166 5.12 -11.39 11.51
C THR A 166 5.52 -10.48 12.68
N MET A 167 4.54 -10.09 13.48
CA MET A 167 4.68 -9.11 14.55
C MET A 167 4.32 -9.74 15.89
N GLN A 168 5.10 -9.40 16.92
CA GLN A 168 4.83 -9.81 18.29
C GLN A 168 4.66 -8.59 19.19
N ARG A 169 3.93 -8.79 20.29
CA ARG A 169 3.79 -7.79 21.35
C ARG A 169 4.62 -8.15 22.58
N ARG A 170 5.30 -7.17 23.15
CA ARG A 170 5.97 -7.28 24.46
C ARG A 170 5.94 -5.94 25.16
N ASP A 171 5.65 -5.93 26.46
CA ASP A 171 5.59 -4.73 27.31
C ASP A 171 4.69 -3.62 26.72
N GLY A 172 3.62 -4.02 26.02
CA GLY A 172 2.67 -3.09 25.40
C GLY A 172 3.04 -2.63 23.99
N HIS A 173 4.24 -2.94 23.49
CA HIS A 173 4.76 -2.51 22.19
C HIS A 173 4.83 -3.66 21.19
N TRP A 174 4.53 -3.35 19.92
CA TRP A 174 4.62 -4.29 18.80
C TRP A 174 5.95 -4.17 18.09
N PHE A 175 6.54 -5.28 17.67
CA PHE A 175 7.78 -5.31 16.89
C PHE A 175 7.76 -6.46 15.88
N ILE A 176 8.52 -6.32 14.80
CA ILE A 176 8.63 -7.28 13.70
C ILE A 176 9.65 -8.35 14.08
N VAL A 177 9.22 -9.61 14.12
CA VAL A 177 10.10 -10.77 14.35
C VAL A 177 10.51 -11.47 13.06
N LYS A 178 9.75 -11.26 11.98
CA LYS A 178 10.03 -11.81 10.66
C LYS A 178 9.48 -10.86 9.60
N LEU A 179 10.27 -10.62 8.55
CA LEU A 179 9.84 -9.88 7.37
C LEU A 179 10.19 -10.67 6.12
N GLU A 180 9.21 -10.83 5.25
CA GLU A 180 9.32 -11.53 3.97
C GLU A 180 8.87 -10.61 2.83
N GLN A 181 9.37 -10.88 1.63
CA GLN A 181 9.01 -10.19 0.41
C GLN A 181 8.65 -11.19 -0.69
N ARG A 182 7.77 -10.77 -1.58
CA ARG A 182 7.58 -11.39 -2.89
C ARG A 182 7.31 -10.31 -3.93
N PHE A 183 7.45 -10.70 -5.18
CA PHE A 183 7.22 -9.89 -6.38
C PHE A 183 6.11 -10.47 -7.24
N HIS A 184 5.38 -9.58 -7.90
CA HIS A 184 4.41 -9.89 -8.94
C HIS A 184 5.04 -9.56 -10.29
N CYS A 185 5.24 -10.59 -11.10
CA CYS A 185 5.94 -10.47 -12.38
C CYS A 185 4.92 -10.33 -13.52
N ALA A 186 5.12 -9.33 -14.38
CA ALA A 186 4.27 -9.04 -15.52
C ALA A 186 4.48 -10.02 -16.69
N ARG A 187 5.68 -10.62 -16.79
CA ARG A 187 6.09 -11.49 -17.89
C ARG A 187 6.13 -12.96 -17.50
N ALA A 188 7.07 -13.34 -16.64
CA ALA A 188 7.24 -14.70 -16.16
C ALA A 188 8.00 -14.71 -14.83
N VAL A 189 7.96 -15.85 -14.14
CA VAL A 189 8.86 -16.17 -13.02
C VAL A 189 9.83 -17.25 -13.46
N THR A 190 11.13 -16.96 -13.39
CA THR A 190 12.22 -17.92 -13.66
C THR A 190 13.16 -17.92 -12.45
N ASP A 191 13.46 -19.09 -11.88
CA ASP A 191 14.32 -19.23 -10.69
C ASP A 191 13.93 -18.31 -9.51
N ASN A 192 12.62 -18.10 -9.34
CA ASN A 192 12.02 -17.19 -8.35
C ASN A 192 12.39 -15.71 -8.53
N LEU A 193 12.72 -15.30 -9.74
CA LEU A 193 12.94 -13.92 -10.16
C LEU A 193 11.99 -13.56 -11.30
N CYS A 194 11.65 -12.27 -11.42
CA CYS A 194 10.94 -11.79 -12.60
C CYS A 194 11.88 -11.76 -13.81
N ALA A 195 11.45 -12.36 -14.91
CA ALA A 195 12.19 -12.44 -16.18
C ALA A 195 11.50 -11.63 -17.28
#